data_AF-A0A5H2XU96-F1
#
_entry.id   AF-A0A5H2XU96-F1
#
_cell.length_a   1.000
_cell.length_b   1.000
_cell.length_c   1.000
_cell.angle_alpha   90.00
_cell.angle_beta   90.00
_cell.angle_gamma   90.00
#
_symmetry.space_group_name_H-M   'P 1'
#
loop_
_entity.id
_entity.type
_entity.pdbx_description
1 polymer ?
#
loop_
_entity_poly.entity_id
_entity_poly.type
_entity_poly.pdbx_seq_one_letter_code
_entity_poly.pdbx_strand_id
1 'polypeptide(L)'
;MGSHDCHVFMQRLLPVGIRHLLPEDVVKPIMLLSRFFSQLTAKTLRRTDMFQLRHDIVQVLCKFEMIFPPAFFTSMIHVMVHLPEEALLAGPVNYRWMYPIERLLGELKKSVRNRAKPEGSIIEAWVQYESLTFCGMYLKDVETVFNRPQRNNDGGMRNEKLSVFAQSARPFGDPGRGESFSRNDMEVAHWFVLNNCDEIMAYLDEHEQMMKREHPSHLVARKHRELFPQWFFGFCKFISVL
;
A
#
# COMPACT_ATOMS: atom_id res chain seq x y z
N MET A 1 -8.38 3.12 21.55
CA MET A 1 -7.29 2.83 20.61
C MET A 1 -6.65 1.53 21.01
N GLY A 2 -6.49 0.60 20.09
CA GLY A 2 -5.71 -0.61 20.33
C GLY A 2 -4.21 -0.31 20.32
N SER A 3 -3.40 -1.25 20.80
CA SER A 3 -1.92 -1.22 20.76
C SER A 3 -1.39 -0.94 19.35
N HIS A 4 -1.99 -1.56 18.34
CA HIS A 4 -1.71 -1.33 16.91
C HIS A 4 -1.89 0.13 16.49
N ASP A 5 -2.98 0.78 16.91
CA ASP A 5 -3.27 2.16 16.50
C ASP A 5 -2.24 3.12 17.07
N CYS A 6 -1.80 2.88 18.31
CA CYS A 6 -0.73 3.64 18.95
C CYS A 6 0.60 3.49 18.21
N HIS A 7 0.94 2.28 17.72
CA HIS A 7 2.15 2.07 16.93
C HIS A 7 2.09 2.77 15.57
N VAL A 8 0.97 2.67 14.85
CA VAL A 8 0.78 3.39 13.58
C VAL A 8 0.87 4.90 13.80
N PHE A 9 0.25 5.39 14.87
CA PHE A 9 0.34 6.79 15.25
C PHE A 9 1.79 7.21 15.52
N MET A 10 2.53 6.47 16.36
CA MET A 10 3.92 6.74 16.67
C MET A 10 4.82 6.74 15.43
N GLN A 11 4.62 5.80 14.50
CA GLN A 11 5.46 5.68 13.30
C GLN A 11 5.19 6.77 12.26
N ARG A 12 3.92 7.16 12.07
CA ARG A 12 3.51 7.95 10.89
C ARG A 12 2.92 9.31 11.21
N LEU A 13 2.13 9.41 12.27
CA LEU A 13 1.31 10.60 12.53
C LEU A 13 1.93 11.50 13.60
N LEU A 14 2.56 10.90 14.61
CA LEU A 14 3.19 11.63 15.71
C LEU A 14 4.27 12.61 15.23
N PRO A 15 5.22 12.24 14.34
CA PRO A 15 6.22 13.19 13.81
C PRO A 15 5.63 14.43 13.16
N VAL A 16 4.51 14.25 12.44
CA VAL A 16 3.83 15.33 11.73
C VAL A 16 3.05 16.20 12.70
N GLY A 17 2.33 15.57 13.64
CA GLY A 17 1.47 16.26 14.60
C GLY A 17 2.22 17.14 15.59
N ILE A 18 3.41 16.72 16.04
CA ILE A 18 4.16 17.46 17.08
C ILE A 18 5.06 18.55 16.54
N ARG A 19 5.31 18.59 15.22
CA ARG A 19 6.36 19.43 14.60
C ARG A 19 6.24 20.92 14.91
N HIS A 20 5.03 21.42 15.09
CA HIS A 20 4.75 22.82 15.40
C HIS A 20 4.21 23.03 16.82
N LEU A 21 4.12 21.96 17.63
CA LEU A 21 3.56 22.00 18.97
C LEU A 21 4.61 22.01 20.08
N LEU A 22 5.82 21.53 19.79
CA LEU A 22 6.90 21.38 20.77
C LEU A 22 8.19 22.05 20.29
N PRO A 23 9.09 22.43 21.22
CA PRO A 23 10.43 22.90 20.90
C PRO A 23 11.22 21.92 20.01
N GLU A 24 12.07 22.46 19.13
CA GLU A 24 12.76 21.67 18.10
C GLU A 24 13.71 20.61 18.69
N ASP A 25 14.32 20.91 19.83
CA ASP A 25 15.15 20.02 20.64
C ASP A 25 14.36 18.83 21.21
N VAL A 26 13.05 18.96 21.42
CA VAL A 26 12.15 17.87 21.83
C VAL A 26 11.59 17.11 20.63
N VAL A 27 11.21 17.82 19.57
CA VAL A 27 10.64 17.22 18.35
C VAL A 27 11.63 16.30 17.65
N LYS A 28 12.89 16.75 17.49
CA LYS A 28 13.92 16.01 16.74
C LYS A 28 14.15 14.59 17.28
N PRO A 29 14.38 14.38 18.59
CA PRO A 29 14.52 13.05 19.14
C PRO A 29 13.26 12.18 18.92
N ILE A 30 12.05 12.74 19.12
CA ILE A 30 10.82 11.98 18.93
C ILE A 30 10.67 11.53 17.47
N MET A 31 11.00 12.40 16.51
CA MET A 31 11.03 12.04 15.10
C MET A 31 12.03 10.94 14.79
N LEU A 32 13.21 10.95 15.42
CA LEU A 32 14.20 9.88 15.26
C LEU A 32 13.68 8.55 15.79
N LEU A 33 12.97 8.56 16.93
CA LEU A 33 12.33 7.35 17.48
C LEU A 33 11.25 6.81 16.53
N SER A 34 10.41 7.68 15.99
CA SER A 34 9.40 7.29 14.99
C SER A 34 10.04 6.69 13.73
N ARG A 35 11.14 7.29 13.26
CA ARG A 35 11.91 6.76 12.12
C ARG A 35 12.49 5.38 12.43
N PHE A 36 13.07 5.20 13.61
CA PHE A 36 13.57 3.91 14.09
C PHE A 36 12.48 2.83 14.01
N PHE A 37 11.30 3.08 14.58
CA PHE A 37 10.21 2.11 14.52
C PHE A 37 9.70 1.88 13.10
N SER A 38 9.63 2.92 12.26
CA SER A 38 9.23 2.77 10.87
C SER A 38 10.19 1.88 10.05
N GLN A 39 11.50 1.97 10.32
CA GLN A 39 12.51 1.14 9.66
C GLN A 39 12.52 -0.29 10.21
N LEU A 40 12.39 -0.45 11.52
CA LEU A 40 12.32 -1.74 12.20
C LEU A 40 11.11 -2.57 11.72
N THR A 41 9.98 -1.94 11.43
CA THR A 41 8.74 -2.60 11.01
C THR A 41 8.54 -2.60 9.49
N ALA A 42 9.60 -2.33 8.73
CA ALA A 42 9.56 -2.43 7.29
C ALA A 42 9.21 -3.87 6.85
N LYS A 43 8.50 -3.99 5.72
CA LYS A 43 8.10 -5.29 5.17
C LYS A 43 9.31 -6.17 4.84
N THR A 44 10.40 -5.54 4.42
CA THR A 44 11.66 -6.19 4.07
C THR A 44 12.77 -5.58 4.91
N LEU A 45 13.54 -6.42 5.60
CA LEU A 45 14.65 -5.99 6.42
C LEU A 45 15.98 -6.26 5.71
N ARG A 46 16.84 -5.24 5.64
CA ARG A 46 18.23 -5.38 5.22
C ARG A 46 19.12 -5.47 6.45
N ARG A 47 20.07 -6.41 6.47
CA ARG A 47 20.97 -6.59 7.62
C ARG A 47 21.77 -5.33 7.95
N THR A 48 22.25 -4.61 6.93
CA THR A 48 22.96 -3.33 7.08
C THR A 48 22.13 -2.29 7.84
N ASP A 49 20.84 -2.20 7.51
CA ASP A 49 19.93 -1.25 8.15
C ASP A 49 19.72 -1.63 9.62
N MET A 50 19.60 -2.92 9.94
CA MET A 50 19.44 -3.37 11.34
C MET A 50 20.70 -3.10 12.17
N PHE A 51 21.90 -3.29 11.61
CA PHE A 51 23.15 -2.90 12.28
C PHE A 51 23.21 -1.40 12.55
N GLN A 52 22.75 -0.58 11.60
CA GLN A 52 22.64 0.86 11.81
C GLN A 52 21.62 1.18 12.92
N LEU A 53 20.45 0.53 12.91
CA LEU A 53 19.42 0.73 13.94
C LEU A 53 19.90 0.40 15.35
N ARG A 54 20.82 -0.57 15.52
CA ARG A 54 21.45 -0.88 16.82
C ARG A 54 22.20 0.32 17.39
N HIS A 55 22.85 1.11 16.53
CA HIS A 55 23.57 2.31 16.95
C HIS A 55 22.61 3.50 17.10
N ASP A 56 21.70 3.68 16.14
CA ASP A 56 20.75 4.79 16.14
C ASP A 56 19.88 4.81 17.40
N ILE A 57 19.40 3.65 17.86
CA ILE A 57 18.54 3.60 19.05
C ILE A 57 19.26 4.08 20.31
N VAL A 58 20.54 3.75 20.47
CA VAL A 58 21.35 4.23 21.61
C VAL A 58 21.44 5.75 21.57
N GLN A 59 21.69 6.33 20.40
CA GLN A 59 21.73 7.80 20.25
C GLN A 59 20.39 8.46 20.54
N VAL A 60 19.28 7.83 20.13
CA VAL A 60 17.92 8.33 20.44
C VAL A 60 17.68 8.32 21.95
N LEU A 61 18.03 7.23 22.63
CA LEU A 61 17.86 7.12 24.09
C LEU A 61 18.73 8.13 24.86
N CYS A 62 19.98 8.34 24.46
CA CYS A 62 20.82 9.38 25.07
C CYS A 62 20.22 10.78 24.90
N LYS A 63 19.64 11.09 23.73
CA LYS A 63 18.94 12.37 23.52
C LYS A 63 17.69 12.49 24.37
N PHE A 64 16.96 11.39 24.57
CA PHE A 64 15.80 11.37 25.45
C PHE A 64 16.21 11.60 26.90
N GLU A 65 17.35 11.08 27.34
CA GLU A 65 17.83 11.18 28.72
C GLU A 65 18.19 12.62 29.10
N MET A 66 18.59 13.42 28.11
CA MET A 66 18.82 14.86 28.28
C MET A 66 17.52 15.68 28.42
N ILE A 67 16.35 15.12 28.08
CA ILE A 67 15.08 15.85 27.94
C ILE A 67 14.04 15.37 28.96
N PHE A 68 13.90 14.06 29.11
CA PHE A 68 12.86 13.44 29.92
C PHE A 68 13.40 13.03 31.30
N PRO A 69 12.56 13.10 32.35
CA PRO A 69 12.96 12.71 33.69
C PRO A 69 13.25 11.19 33.78
N PRO A 70 14.06 10.73 34.75
CA PRO A 70 14.36 9.30 34.94
C PRO A 70 13.13 8.40 35.02
N ALA A 71 12.00 8.89 35.54
CA ALA A 71 10.74 8.17 35.60
C ALA A 71 10.16 7.76 34.23
N PHE A 72 10.60 8.41 33.14
CA PHE A 72 10.24 8.03 31.77
C PHE A 72 10.90 6.70 31.34
N PHE A 73 12.10 6.41 31.84
CA PHE A 73 12.93 5.28 31.45
C PHE A 73 12.51 3.99 32.17
N THR A 74 11.32 3.53 31.82
CA THR A 74 10.81 2.22 32.24
C THR A 74 11.48 1.10 31.43
N SER A 75 11.27 -0.15 31.87
CA SER A 75 11.74 -1.34 31.13
C SER A 75 11.33 -1.33 29.65
N MET A 76 10.16 -0.78 29.32
CA MET A 76 9.65 -0.68 27.94
C MET A 76 10.54 0.17 27.03
N ILE A 77 11.15 1.24 27.56
CA ILE A 77 12.07 2.09 26.80
C ILE A 77 13.38 1.34 26.52
N HIS A 78 13.87 0.58 27.49
CA HIS A 78 15.09 -0.20 27.34
C HIS A 78 14.95 -1.39 26.38
N VAL A 79 13.77 -2.00 26.30
CA VAL A 79 13.48 -3.10 25.34
C VAL A 79 13.80 -2.67 23.89
N MET A 80 13.64 -1.39 23.56
CA MET A 80 13.88 -0.87 22.21
C MET A 80 15.31 -1.14 21.71
N VAL A 81 16.30 -1.19 22.61
CA VAL A 81 17.71 -1.47 22.27
C VAL A 81 17.90 -2.89 21.74
N HIS A 82 17.06 -3.83 22.16
CA HIS A 82 17.15 -5.24 21.78
C HIS A 82 16.39 -5.56 20.48
N LEU A 83 15.44 -4.71 20.09
CA LEU A 83 14.57 -4.99 18.93
C LEU A 83 15.34 -5.17 17.60
N PRO A 84 16.40 -4.41 17.27
CA PRO A 84 17.14 -4.63 16.03
C PRO A 84 17.86 -5.99 16.01
N GLU A 85 18.40 -6.43 17.14
CA GLU A 85 19.04 -7.74 17.26
C GLU A 85 18.01 -8.86 17.14
N GLU A 86 16.87 -8.70 17.80
CA GLU A 86 15.75 -9.62 17.67
C GLU A 86 15.25 -9.72 16.22
N ALA A 87 15.21 -8.60 15.49
CA ALA A 87 14.85 -8.57 14.08
C ALA A 87 15.90 -9.24 13.17
N LEU A 88 17.19 -9.20 13.53
CA LEU A 88 18.25 -9.94 12.84
C LEU A 88 18.11 -11.45 13.03
N LEU A 89 17.74 -11.89 14.23
CA LEU A 89 17.62 -13.31 14.58
C LEU A 89 16.31 -13.93 14.06
N ALA A 90 15.19 -13.26 14.29
CA ALA A 90 13.85 -13.81 14.06
C ALA A 90 13.15 -13.21 12.82
N GLY A 91 13.81 -12.29 12.11
CA GLY A 91 13.28 -11.69 10.89
C GLY A 91 12.22 -10.58 11.14
N PRO A 92 11.45 -10.22 10.09
CA PRO A 92 10.54 -9.08 10.11
C PRO A 92 9.58 -9.06 11.29
N VAL A 93 9.53 -7.92 11.96
CA VAL A 93 8.80 -7.75 13.23
C VAL A 93 7.28 -7.87 13.07
N ASN A 94 6.75 -7.53 11.89
CA ASN A 94 5.31 -7.51 11.61
C ASN A 94 4.61 -8.86 11.83
N TYR A 95 5.31 -9.98 11.68
CA TYR A 95 4.75 -11.32 11.88
C TYR A 95 4.84 -11.81 13.32
N ARG A 96 5.64 -11.13 14.16
CA ARG A 96 5.99 -11.57 15.51
C ARG A 96 5.37 -10.70 16.59
N TRP A 97 4.84 -9.54 16.21
CA TRP A 97 4.02 -8.73 17.09
C TRP A 97 2.78 -9.48 17.55
N MET A 98 2.30 -9.13 18.75
CA MET A 98 1.10 -9.73 19.32
C MET A 98 -0.19 -9.36 18.57
N TYR A 99 -0.18 -8.38 17.67
CA TYR A 99 -1.40 -7.86 17.04
C TYR A 99 -2.22 -8.90 16.28
N PRO A 100 -1.64 -9.84 15.49
CA PRO A 100 -2.43 -10.89 14.86
C PRO A 100 -3.12 -11.78 15.88
N ILE A 101 -2.44 -12.09 16.99
CA ILE A 101 -2.97 -12.91 18.08
C ILE A 101 -4.07 -12.14 18.83
N GLU A 102 -3.83 -10.88 19.20
CA GLU A 102 -4.81 -10.02 19.85
C GLU A 102 -6.06 -9.83 18.98
N ARG A 103 -5.88 -9.68 17.66
CA ARG A 103 -6.99 -9.58 16.70
C ARG A 103 -7.77 -10.87 16.62
N LEU A 104 -7.09 -12.02 16.53
CA LEU A 104 -7.74 -13.34 16.54
C LEU A 104 -8.54 -13.55 17.82
N LEU A 105 -7.93 -13.31 18.98
CA LEU A 105 -8.59 -13.41 20.28
C LEU A 105 -9.78 -12.44 20.38
N GLY A 106 -9.66 -11.25 19.79
CA GLY A 106 -10.76 -10.29 19.67
C GLY A 106 -11.95 -10.84 18.89
N GLU A 107 -11.72 -11.53 17.76
CA GLU A 107 -12.78 -12.18 16.99
C GLU A 107 -13.38 -13.38 17.73
N LEU A 108 -12.55 -14.25 18.32
CA LEU A 108 -13.01 -15.38 19.12
C LEU A 108 -13.84 -14.92 20.33
N LYS A 109 -13.48 -13.79 20.94
CA LYS A 109 -14.26 -13.22 22.05
C LYS A 109 -15.66 -12.81 21.61
N LYS A 110 -15.84 -12.34 20.37
CA LYS A 110 -17.17 -11.96 19.83
C LYS A 110 -18.07 -13.17 19.60
N SER A 111 -17.51 -14.36 19.38
CA SER A 111 -18.30 -15.58 19.19
C SER A 111 -18.79 -16.22 20.49
N VAL A 112 -18.28 -15.79 21.65
CA VAL A 112 -18.73 -16.30 22.96
C VAL A 112 -20.12 -15.77 23.30
N ARG A 113 -21.17 -16.54 22.98
CA ARG A 113 -22.57 -16.27 23.36
C ARG A 113 -22.90 -16.78 24.76
N ASN A 114 -22.33 -17.91 25.18
CA ASN A 114 -22.50 -18.46 26.52
C ASN A 114 -21.18 -18.42 27.29
N ARG A 115 -21.07 -17.50 28.25
CA ARG A 115 -19.86 -17.34 29.08
C ARG A 115 -19.60 -18.50 30.05
N ALA A 116 -20.61 -19.33 30.35
CA ALA A 116 -20.42 -20.53 31.17
C ALA A 116 -19.78 -21.69 30.39
N LYS A 117 -19.80 -21.62 29.04
CA LYS A 117 -19.18 -22.60 28.13
C LYS A 117 -18.54 -21.87 26.93
N PRO A 118 -17.46 -21.11 27.14
CA PRO A 118 -16.89 -20.25 26.11
C PRO A 118 -16.30 -21.05 24.94
N GLU A 119 -15.64 -22.17 25.21
CA GLU A 119 -15.07 -23.05 24.17
C GLU A 119 -16.17 -23.63 23.29
N GLY A 120 -17.26 -24.10 23.89
CA GLY A 120 -18.42 -24.63 23.16
C GLY A 120 -19.08 -23.56 22.28
N SER A 121 -19.20 -22.32 22.78
CA SER A 121 -19.74 -21.19 22.01
C SER A 121 -18.86 -20.84 20.80
N ILE A 122 -17.53 -20.88 21.00
CA ILE A 122 -16.57 -20.64 19.93
C ILE A 122 -16.69 -21.72 18.86
N ILE A 123 -16.71 -23.00 19.25
CA ILE A 123 -16.84 -24.13 18.32
C ILE A 123 -18.13 -24.04 17.52
N GLU A 124 -19.26 -23.75 18.16
CA GLU A 124 -20.56 -23.61 17.48
C GLU A 124 -20.50 -22.51 16.41
N ALA A 125 -19.95 -21.34 16.75
CA ALA A 125 -19.80 -20.24 15.80
C ALA A 125 -18.87 -20.60 14.63
N TRP A 126 -17.79 -21.35 14.90
CA TRP A 126 -16.89 -21.82 13.84
C TRP A 126 -17.57 -22.80 12.90
N VAL A 127 -18.34 -23.77 13.40
CA VAL A 127 -19.10 -24.72 12.57
C VAL A 127 -20.09 -23.98 11.67
N GLN A 128 -20.79 -22.98 12.22
CA GLN A 128 -21.68 -22.11 11.43
C GLN A 128 -20.92 -21.33 10.36
N TYR A 129 -19.79 -20.74 10.72
CA TYR A 129 -18.94 -20.00 9.78
C TYR A 129 -18.44 -20.88 8.63
N GLU A 130 -17.91 -22.06 8.92
CA GLU A 130 -17.45 -23.01 7.89
C GLU A 130 -18.59 -23.50 7.00
N SER A 131 -19.73 -23.85 7.59
CA SER A 131 -20.92 -24.29 6.83
C SER A 131 -21.40 -23.21 5.87
N LEU A 132 -21.54 -21.97 6.35
CA LEU A 132 -21.96 -20.83 5.51
C LEU A 132 -20.92 -20.48 4.45
N THR A 133 -19.63 -20.58 4.78
CA THR A 133 -18.54 -20.37 3.83
C THR A 133 -18.58 -21.43 2.71
N PHE A 134 -18.76 -22.70 3.07
CA PHE A 134 -18.90 -23.79 2.11
C PHE A 134 -20.12 -23.60 1.21
N CYS A 135 -21.31 -23.36 1.78
CA CYS A 135 -22.52 -23.09 1.01
C CYS A 135 -22.35 -21.87 0.08
N GLY A 136 -21.66 -20.83 0.56
CA GLY A 136 -21.39 -19.61 -0.20
C GLY A 136 -20.56 -19.81 -1.48
N MET A 137 -19.82 -20.92 -1.60
CA MET A 137 -19.13 -21.27 -2.85
C MET A 137 -20.08 -21.69 -3.97
N TYR A 138 -21.29 -22.16 -3.64
CA TYR A 138 -22.27 -22.67 -4.59
C TYR A 138 -23.42 -21.69 -4.88
N LEU A 139 -23.56 -20.64 -4.08
CA LEU A 139 -24.56 -19.59 -4.26
C LEU A 139 -24.06 -18.53 -5.24
N LYS A 140 -24.54 -18.59 -6.49
CA LYS A 140 -24.19 -17.62 -7.54
C LYS A 140 -25.05 -16.37 -7.52
N ASP A 141 -26.30 -16.49 -7.05
CA ASP A 141 -27.30 -15.41 -7.11
C ASP A 141 -27.36 -14.57 -5.83
N VAL A 142 -26.45 -14.80 -4.88
CA VAL A 142 -26.39 -14.09 -3.59
C VAL A 142 -24.98 -13.57 -3.39
N GLU A 143 -24.85 -12.39 -2.79
CA GLU A 143 -23.53 -11.85 -2.43
C GLU A 143 -22.89 -12.70 -1.32
N THR A 144 -21.69 -13.20 -1.56
CA THR A 144 -20.89 -14.03 -0.66
C THR A 144 -19.48 -13.45 -0.54
N VAL A 145 -18.69 -13.98 0.41
CA VAL A 145 -17.29 -13.56 0.59
C VAL A 145 -16.44 -13.77 -0.68
N PHE A 146 -16.84 -14.69 -1.57
CA PHE A 146 -16.12 -15.05 -2.78
C PHE A 146 -16.47 -14.21 -4.00
N ASN A 147 -17.73 -13.78 -4.13
CA ASN A 147 -18.20 -13.03 -5.29
C ASN A 147 -18.39 -11.53 -5.00
N ARG A 148 -18.33 -11.11 -3.73
CA ARG A 148 -18.46 -9.71 -3.37
C ARG A 148 -17.40 -8.87 -4.10
N PRO A 149 -17.79 -7.75 -4.71
CA PRO A 149 -16.85 -6.87 -5.36
C PRO A 149 -15.84 -6.29 -4.36
N GLN A 150 -14.65 -5.92 -4.85
CA GLN A 150 -13.64 -5.27 -4.01
C GLN A 150 -14.17 -3.98 -3.39
N ARG A 151 -13.61 -3.60 -2.24
CA ARG A 151 -14.03 -2.41 -1.47
C ARG A 151 -13.93 -1.10 -2.28
N ASN A 152 -13.00 -1.06 -3.23
CA ASN A 152 -12.81 0.03 -4.20
C ASN A 152 -13.33 -0.37 -5.58
N ASN A 153 -14.46 -1.09 -5.66
CA ASN A 153 -15.15 -1.28 -6.92
C ASN A 153 -16.01 -0.04 -7.18
N ASP A 154 -15.55 0.81 -8.10
CA ASP A 154 -16.29 2.01 -8.49
C ASP A 154 -17.56 1.68 -9.28
N GLY A 155 -17.69 0.43 -9.75
CA GLY A 155 -18.88 -0.12 -10.37
C GLY A 155 -19.14 0.45 -11.77
N GLY A 156 -19.59 -0.42 -12.67
CA GLY A 156 -20.16 -0.02 -13.95
C GLY A 156 -19.16 0.17 -15.08
N MET A 157 -19.52 -0.39 -16.24
CA MET A 157 -18.92 -0.10 -17.53
C MET A 157 -19.84 0.90 -18.24
N ARG A 158 -19.30 2.06 -18.62
CA ARG A 158 -20.01 3.05 -19.44
C ARG A 158 -20.02 2.55 -20.88
N ASN A 159 -21.12 2.83 -21.60
CA ASN A 159 -21.20 2.60 -23.03
C ASN A 159 -20.41 3.69 -23.77
N GLU A 160 -19.08 3.63 -23.68
CA GLU A 160 -18.17 4.50 -24.41
C GLU A 160 -17.73 3.83 -25.71
N LYS A 161 -17.31 4.65 -26.69
CA LYS A 161 -16.82 4.16 -27.99
C LYS A 161 -15.45 3.49 -27.92
N LEU A 162 -14.66 3.80 -26.89
CA LEU A 162 -13.30 3.27 -26.68
C LEU A 162 -13.23 2.57 -25.32
N SER A 163 -12.66 1.37 -25.30
CA SER A 163 -12.61 0.53 -24.09
C SER A 163 -11.88 1.21 -22.93
N VAL A 164 -10.86 2.01 -23.23
CA VAL A 164 -10.07 2.77 -22.25
C VAL A 164 -10.89 3.79 -21.43
N PHE A 165 -12.03 4.25 -21.96
CA PHE A 165 -12.93 5.18 -21.26
C PHE A 165 -14.16 4.50 -20.66
N ALA A 166 -14.35 3.20 -20.92
CA ALA A 166 -15.52 2.46 -20.46
C ALA A 166 -15.51 2.24 -18.94
N GLN A 167 -14.36 2.29 -18.28
CA GLN A 167 -14.29 2.10 -16.82
C GLN A 167 -14.79 3.35 -16.08
N SER A 168 -15.78 3.18 -15.21
CA SER A 168 -16.15 4.24 -14.27
C SER A 168 -15.09 4.37 -13.18
N ALA A 169 -14.58 5.57 -12.99
CA ALA A 169 -13.65 5.90 -11.92
C ALA A 169 -14.23 7.01 -11.04
N ARG A 170 -14.04 6.91 -9.72
CA ARG A 170 -14.30 8.03 -8.80
C ARG A 170 -13.03 8.87 -8.68
N PRO A 171 -13.02 10.13 -9.16
CA PRO A 171 -11.87 11.00 -8.97
C PRO A 171 -11.64 11.22 -7.47
N PHE A 172 -10.39 11.09 -7.04
CA PHE A 172 -9.97 11.30 -5.65
C PHE A 172 -9.12 12.57 -5.57
N GLY A 173 -9.51 13.53 -4.73
CA GLY A 173 -8.83 14.82 -4.58
C GLY A 173 -9.79 16.01 -4.57
N ASP A 174 -9.27 17.20 -4.29
CA ASP A 174 -10.02 18.47 -4.36
C ASP A 174 -10.16 18.91 -5.82
N PRO A 175 -11.38 19.01 -6.38
CA PRO A 175 -11.58 19.47 -7.76
C PRO A 175 -11.12 20.91 -8.00
N GLY A 176 -10.92 21.71 -6.94
CA GLY A 176 -10.61 23.13 -7.02
C GLY A 176 -9.12 23.47 -7.22
N ARG A 177 -8.20 22.55 -6.94
CA ARG A 177 -6.76 22.74 -7.19
C ARG A 177 -6.34 21.97 -8.43
N GLY A 178 -6.61 22.56 -9.60
CA GLY A 178 -6.07 22.07 -10.86
C GLY A 178 -4.56 22.31 -10.92
N GLU A 179 -3.76 21.33 -10.54
CA GLU A 179 -2.37 21.30 -10.99
C GLU A 179 -2.37 21.05 -12.50
N SER A 180 -1.76 21.95 -13.25
CA SER A 180 -1.60 21.78 -14.69
C SER A 180 -0.57 20.68 -14.95
N PHE A 181 -0.95 19.64 -15.70
CA PHE A 181 0.00 18.64 -16.15
C PHE A 181 1.12 19.29 -16.97
N SER A 182 2.37 18.92 -16.71
CA SER A 182 3.47 19.33 -17.57
C SER A 182 3.32 18.66 -18.95
N ARG A 183 4.02 19.20 -19.95
CA ARG A 183 4.05 18.58 -21.30
C ARG A 183 4.50 17.12 -21.25
N ASN A 184 5.48 16.81 -20.40
CA ASN A 184 5.99 15.45 -20.24
C ASN A 184 4.94 14.53 -19.61
N ASP A 185 4.17 15.02 -18.63
CA ASP A 185 3.08 14.24 -18.03
C ASP A 185 1.97 13.95 -19.04
N MET A 186 1.65 14.93 -19.89
CA MET A 186 0.70 14.75 -20.99
C MET A 186 1.17 13.73 -22.02
N GLU A 187 2.46 13.74 -22.39
CA GLU A 187 3.04 12.75 -23.32
C GLU A 187 2.97 11.34 -22.74
N VAL A 188 3.25 11.19 -21.43
CA VAL A 188 3.11 9.91 -20.73
C VAL A 188 1.65 9.46 -20.65
N ALA A 189 0.72 10.37 -20.34
CA ALA A 189 -0.71 10.07 -20.27
C ALA A 189 -1.27 9.65 -21.63
N HIS A 190 -0.90 10.36 -22.71
CA HIS A 190 -1.31 10.00 -24.07
C HIS A 190 -0.81 8.62 -24.48
N TRP A 191 0.47 8.31 -24.24
CA TRP A 191 0.99 6.96 -24.49
C TRP A 191 0.22 5.90 -23.69
N PHE A 192 -0.06 6.18 -22.41
CA PHE A 192 -0.79 5.26 -21.56
C PHE A 192 -2.18 4.96 -22.12
N VAL A 193 -2.93 5.97 -22.56
CA VAL A 193 -4.25 5.78 -23.18
C VAL A 193 -4.15 4.93 -24.44
N LEU A 194 -3.23 5.25 -25.35
CA LEU A 194 -3.08 4.52 -26.61
C LEU A 194 -2.64 3.07 -26.40
N ASN A 195 -1.70 2.83 -25.49
CA ASN A 195 -1.16 1.50 -25.21
C ASN A 195 -2.14 0.57 -24.48
N ASN A 196 -3.18 1.11 -23.85
CA ASN A 196 -4.20 0.33 -23.13
C ASN A 196 -5.57 0.37 -23.82
N CYS A 197 -5.64 0.80 -25.07
CA CYS A 197 -6.87 0.84 -25.85
C CYS A 197 -6.93 -0.41 -26.74
N ASP A 198 -7.94 -1.25 -26.53
CA ASP A 198 -8.04 -2.54 -27.23
C ASP A 198 -8.20 -2.34 -28.74
N GLU A 199 -8.94 -1.29 -29.13
CA GLU A 199 -9.19 -0.93 -30.52
C GLU A 199 -7.92 -0.49 -31.27
N ILE A 200 -6.85 -0.11 -30.54
CA ILE A 200 -5.59 0.38 -31.12
C ILE A 200 -4.53 -0.73 -31.18
N MET A 201 -4.75 -1.90 -30.57
CA MET A 201 -3.76 -2.99 -30.49
C MET A 201 -3.17 -3.39 -31.84
N ALA A 202 -4.01 -3.51 -32.88
CA ALA A 202 -3.54 -3.89 -34.22
C ALA A 202 -2.49 -2.90 -34.79
N TYR A 203 -2.66 -1.60 -34.50
CA TYR A 203 -1.74 -0.55 -34.93
C TYR A 203 -0.46 -0.54 -34.10
N LEU A 204 -0.55 -0.84 -32.80
CA LEU A 204 0.61 -1.03 -31.94
C LEU A 204 1.49 -2.16 -32.47
N ASP A 205 0.89 -3.30 -32.80
CA ASP A 205 1.62 -4.44 -33.36
C ASP A 205 2.27 -4.10 -34.70
N GLU A 206 1.57 -3.40 -35.59
CA GLU A 206 2.10 -2.96 -36.88
C GLU A 206 3.32 -2.05 -36.70
N HIS A 207 3.20 -1.02 -35.87
CA HIS A 207 4.30 -0.08 -35.61
C HIS A 207 5.46 -0.75 -34.86
N GLU A 208 5.20 -1.70 -33.96
CA GLU A 208 6.26 -2.47 -33.29
C GLU A 208 7.06 -3.30 -34.29
N GLN A 209 6.39 -3.92 -35.27
CA GLN A 209 7.06 -4.63 -36.35
C GLN A 209 7.90 -3.70 -37.24
N MET A 210 7.43 -2.48 -37.51
CA MET A 210 8.23 -1.46 -38.21
C MET A 210 9.49 -1.10 -37.42
N MET A 211 9.37 -0.85 -36.11
CA MET A 211 10.50 -0.53 -35.24
C MET A 211 11.52 -1.68 -35.16
N LYS A 212 11.06 -2.95 -35.16
CA LYS A 212 11.94 -4.13 -35.20
C LYS A 212 12.76 -4.24 -36.50
N ARG A 213 12.25 -3.69 -37.61
CA ARG A 213 12.96 -3.66 -38.91
C ARG A 213 13.96 -2.51 -39.00
N GLU A 214 13.66 -1.37 -38.41
CA GLU A 214 14.44 -0.13 -38.54
C GLU A 214 15.48 0.07 -37.44
N HIS A 215 15.34 -0.62 -36.29
CA HIS A 215 16.17 -0.39 -35.11
C HIS A 215 16.71 -1.67 -34.47
N PRO A 216 17.89 -1.61 -33.84
CA PRO A 216 18.42 -2.71 -33.03
C PRO A 216 17.45 -3.10 -31.90
N SER A 217 17.39 -4.40 -31.57
CA SER A 217 16.46 -4.98 -30.58
C SER A 217 16.39 -4.24 -29.24
N HIS A 218 17.52 -3.75 -28.72
CA HIS A 218 17.58 -3.03 -27.44
C HIS A 218 16.95 -1.63 -27.46
N LEU A 219 16.68 -1.05 -28.64
CA LEU A 219 16.07 0.27 -28.80
C LEU A 219 14.59 0.20 -29.19
N VAL A 220 14.11 -0.95 -29.67
CA VAL A 220 12.76 -1.13 -30.22
C VAL A 220 11.69 -0.64 -29.25
N ALA A 221 11.68 -1.12 -28.01
CA ALA A 221 10.65 -0.75 -27.03
C ALA A 221 10.64 0.77 -26.72
N ARG A 222 11.83 1.38 -26.63
CA ARG A 222 11.96 2.83 -26.38
C ARG A 222 11.46 3.64 -27.57
N LYS A 223 11.88 3.27 -28.78
CA LYS A 223 11.50 3.95 -30.03
C LYS A 223 10.03 3.78 -30.37
N HIS A 224 9.49 2.59 -30.12
CA HIS A 224 8.07 2.32 -30.25
C HIS A 224 7.25 3.27 -29.37
N ARG A 225 7.58 3.38 -28.08
CA ARG A 225 6.91 4.30 -27.15
C ARG A 225 7.07 5.79 -27.53
N GLU A 226 8.25 6.20 -27.99
CA GLU A 226 8.54 7.59 -28.36
C GLU A 226 7.79 8.03 -29.63
N LEU A 227 7.72 7.17 -30.64
CA LEU A 227 7.31 7.55 -31.99
C LEU A 227 5.86 7.17 -32.31
N PHE A 228 5.30 6.17 -31.63
CA PHE A 228 3.96 5.66 -31.92
C PHE A 228 2.86 6.73 -31.87
N PRO A 229 2.79 7.64 -30.86
CA PRO A 229 1.71 8.62 -30.81
C PRO A 229 1.68 9.56 -32.03
N GLN A 230 2.86 9.96 -32.53
CA GLN A 230 2.96 10.81 -33.72
C GLN A 230 2.64 10.04 -35.00
N TRP A 231 3.16 8.81 -35.12
CA TRP A 231 2.88 7.93 -36.25
C TRP A 231 1.39 7.64 -36.37
N PHE A 232 0.76 7.23 -35.27
CA PHE A 232 -0.67 6.90 -35.21
C PHE A 232 -1.54 8.12 -35.53
N PHE A 233 -1.18 9.31 -35.02
CA PHE A 233 -1.89 10.55 -35.37
C PHE A 233 -1.83 10.88 -36.86
N GLY A 234 -0.67 10.67 -37.51
CA GLY A 234 -0.53 10.80 -38.95
C GLY A 234 -1.40 9.80 -39.72
N PHE A 235 -1.42 8.56 -39.25
CA PHE A 235 -2.23 7.48 -39.82
C PHE A 235 -3.73 7.79 -39.77
N CYS A 236 -4.26 8.24 -38.63
CA CYS A 236 -5.67 8.63 -38.50
C CYS A 236 -6.05 9.83 -39.39
N LYS A 237 -5.15 10.80 -39.56
CA LYS A 237 -5.36 11.94 -40.47
C LYS A 237 -5.45 11.52 -41.93
N PHE A 238 -4.63 10.57 -42.34
CA PHE A 238 -4.65 10.04 -43.71
C PHE A 238 -5.99 9.36 -44.03
N ILE A 239 -6.56 8.61 -43.07
CA ILE A 239 -7.86 7.94 -43.22
C ILE A 239 -9.03 8.95 -43.24
N SER A 240 -8.95 10.06 -42.52
CA SER A 240 -10.04 11.06 -42.47
C SER A 240 -10.16 11.96 -43.71
N VAL A 241 -9.23 11.85 -44.67
CA VAL A 241 -9.19 12.62 -45.92
C VAL A 241 -9.63 11.78 -47.14
N LEU A 242 -9.87 10.48 -46.94
CA LEU A 242 -10.49 9.56 -47.89
C LEU A 242 -11.99 9.42 -47.59
#